data_AF-A0A1H8LS63-F1
#
_entry.id   AF-A0A1H8LS63-F1
#
_cell.length_a   1.000
_cell.length_b   1.000
_cell.length_c   1.000
_cell.angle_alpha   90.00
_cell.angle_beta   90.00
_cell.angle_gamma   90.00
#
_symmetry.space_group_name_H-M   'P 1'
#
loop_
_entity.id
_entity.type
_entity.pdbx_description
1 polymer ?
#
loop_
_entity_poly.entity_id
_entity_poly.type
_entity_poly.pdbx_seq_one_letter_code
_entity_poly.pdbx_strand_id
1 'polypeptide(L)'
;MTDALIQEDNFEQTARPGASQEAAADDMASAAADAFTAALDPDVMIDNVLWGLSTLLNLVERPGMAEVSEGVASRLRGSIITLSSGFAERFTGKLRGDLRVTGLAGALGIAAVLGKTSEQVTASEPLDRLLDYLDHVALLKVEIEALCLRDRIEKRGAPLRAMLASLNATQHAPHQEATVH
;
A
#
# COMPACT_ATOMS: atom_id res chain seq x y z
N MET A 1 23.20 60.41 21.91
CA MET A 1 23.91 59.23 22.46
C MET A 1 22.83 58.38 23.10
N THR A 2 22.19 57.54 22.27
CA THR A 2 22.33 56.05 22.24
C THR A 2 21.58 55.43 23.44
N ASP A 3 20.72 54.42 23.32
CA ASP A 3 20.39 53.53 22.22
C ASP A 3 18.96 52.99 22.44
N ALA A 4 18.32 52.64 21.33
CA ALA A 4 17.03 51.97 21.32
C ALA A 4 17.15 50.57 21.93
N LEU A 5 16.55 50.38 23.11
CA LEU A 5 16.19 49.05 23.61
C LEU A 5 14.97 48.56 22.84
N ILE A 6 15.22 48.10 21.62
CA ILE A 6 14.41 47.07 20.97
C ILE A 6 14.54 45.87 21.89
N GLN A 7 13.51 45.63 22.70
CA GLN A 7 13.36 44.39 23.42
C GLN A 7 13.12 43.32 22.35
N GLU A 8 14.13 42.49 22.14
CA GLU A 8 14.13 41.36 21.22
C GLU A 8 12.99 40.41 21.60
N ASP A 9 11.89 40.50 20.86
CA ASP A 9 10.77 39.56 20.87
C ASP A 9 11.07 38.40 19.89
N ASN A 10 12.26 37.82 20.02
CA ASN A 10 12.74 36.70 19.22
C ASN A 10 13.71 35.88 20.06
N PHE A 11 13.73 34.55 19.85
CA PHE A 11 14.40 33.51 20.65
C PHE A 11 13.59 33.18 21.93
N GLU A 12 12.82 32.08 22.03
CA GLU A 12 13.05 30.72 21.55
C GLU A 12 11.69 29.99 21.43
N GLN A 13 11.16 29.83 20.22
CA GLN A 13 10.33 28.67 19.92
C GLN A 13 11.27 27.48 19.71
N THR A 14 11.67 26.83 20.80
CA THR A 14 12.26 25.49 20.71
C THR A 14 11.19 24.54 20.21
N ALA A 15 11.12 24.33 18.90
CA ALA A 15 10.51 23.14 18.33
C ALA A 15 11.20 21.94 18.99
N ARG A 16 10.47 21.25 19.88
CA ARG A 16 10.97 20.02 20.51
C ARG A 16 11.25 19.02 19.39
N PRO A 17 12.47 18.44 19.29
CA PRO A 17 12.81 17.47 18.25
C PRO A 17 11.82 16.29 18.13
N GLY A 18 11.15 15.93 19.22
CA GLY A 18 10.09 14.90 19.23
C GLY A 18 8.75 15.33 18.66
N ALA A 19 8.34 16.60 18.80
CA ALA A 19 7.06 17.08 18.27
C ALA A 19 7.04 17.07 16.73
N SER A 20 8.20 17.26 16.09
CA SER A 20 8.33 17.16 14.63
C SER A 20 8.34 15.72 14.10
N GLN A 21 8.78 14.75 14.92
CA GLN A 21 8.81 13.34 14.54
C GLN A 21 7.43 12.70 14.73
N GLU A 22 6.77 13.01 15.84
CA GLU A 22 5.39 12.60 16.14
C GLU A 22 4.43 13.08 15.05
N ALA A 23 4.47 14.38 14.70
CA ALA A 23 3.62 14.93 13.66
C ALA A 23 3.86 14.26 12.29
N ALA A 24 5.12 13.98 11.93
CA ALA A 24 5.44 13.30 10.68
C ALA A 24 4.98 11.84 10.65
N ALA A 25 5.09 11.12 11.78
CA ALA A 25 4.62 9.75 11.91
C ALA A 25 3.09 9.68 11.85
N ASP A 26 2.40 10.62 12.51
CA ASP A 26 0.95 10.77 12.44
C ASP A 26 0.48 11.12 11.03
N ASP A 27 1.15 12.04 10.34
CA ASP A 27 0.82 12.41 8.96
C ASP A 27 0.96 11.20 8.02
N MET A 28 2.01 10.40 8.18
CA MET A 28 2.20 9.17 7.39
C MET A 28 1.15 8.12 7.69
N ALA A 29 0.86 7.85 8.97
CA ALA A 29 -0.17 6.89 9.36
C ALA A 29 -1.57 7.35 8.94
N SER A 30 -1.83 8.66 9.00
CA SER A 30 -3.04 9.32 8.49
C SER A 30 -3.16 9.14 6.98
N ALA A 31 -2.09 9.41 6.22
CA ALA A 31 -2.07 9.22 4.77
C ALA A 31 -2.32 7.75 4.38
N ALA A 32 -1.75 6.80 5.11
CA ALA A 32 -2.05 5.38 4.91
C ALA A 32 -3.53 5.07 5.18
N ALA A 33 -4.11 5.63 6.25
CA ALA A 33 -5.52 5.42 6.58
C ALA A 33 -6.45 5.96 5.50
N ASP A 34 -6.12 7.14 4.97
CA ASP A 34 -6.87 7.79 3.89
C ASP A 34 -6.75 7.02 2.58
N ALA A 35 -5.56 6.46 2.28
CA ALA A 35 -5.36 5.55 1.16
C ALA A 35 -6.26 4.32 1.26
N PHE A 36 -6.26 3.61 2.39
CA PHE A 36 -7.13 2.44 2.57
C PHE A 36 -8.62 2.78 2.52
N THR A 37 -9.00 3.98 2.95
CA THR A 37 -10.38 4.47 2.85
C THR A 37 -10.76 4.77 1.39
N ALA A 38 -9.89 5.45 0.65
CA ALA A 38 -10.07 5.70 -0.79
C ALA A 38 -10.11 4.41 -1.60
N ALA A 39 -9.44 3.35 -1.13
CA ALA A 39 -9.46 2.03 -1.75
C ALA A 39 -10.82 1.31 -1.68
N LEU A 40 -11.80 1.84 -0.96
CA LEU A 40 -13.18 1.34 -0.99
C LEU A 40 -13.85 1.54 -2.36
N ASP A 41 -13.37 2.50 -3.15
CA ASP A 41 -13.77 2.66 -4.55
C ASP A 41 -13.05 1.61 -5.44
N PRO A 42 -13.79 0.71 -6.12
CA PRO A 42 -13.21 -0.33 -6.97
C PRO A 42 -12.31 0.18 -8.10
N ASP A 43 -12.55 1.39 -8.61
CA ASP A 43 -11.83 1.93 -9.78
C ASP A 43 -10.41 2.37 -9.41
N VAL A 44 -10.21 2.79 -8.16
CA VAL A 44 -8.91 3.26 -7.62
C VAL A 44 -8.36 2.35 -6.52
N MET A 45 -9.03 1.23 -6.23
CA MET A 45 -8.66 0.30 -5.14
C MET A 45 -7.20 -0.12 -5.18
N ILE A 46 -6.72 -0.54 -6.36
CA ILE A 46 -5.39 -1.12 -6.50
C ILE A 46 -4.30 -0.09 -6.14
N ASP A 47 -4.39 1.10 -6.73
CA ASP A 47 -3.39 2.16 -6.55
C ASP A 47 -3.37 2.63 -5.10
N ASN A 48 -4.55 2.80 -4.50
CA ASN A 48 -4.68 3.21 -3.11
C ASN A 48 -4.23 2.13 -2.11
N VAL A 49 -4.48 0.84 -2.37
CA VAL A 49 -3.91 -0.25 -1.55
C VAL A 49 -2.39 -0.26 -1.65
N LEU A 50 -1.82 -0.18 -2.85
CA LEU A 50 -0.37 -0.13 -3.02
C LEU A 50 0.25 1.06 -2.29
N TRP A 51 -0.39 2.22 -2.36
CA TRP A 51 0.07 3.42 -1.67
C TRP A 51 -0.01 3.27 -0.14
N GLY A 52 -1.13 2.75 0.39
CA GLY A 52 -1.31 2.48 1.81
C GLY A 52 -0.29 1.48 2.36
N LEU A 53 -0.08 0.36 1.67
CA LEU A 53 0.92 -0.66 2.06
C LEU A 53 2.34 -0.09 2.01
N SER A 54 2.69 0.68 0.98
CA SER A 54 4.01 1.30 0.88
C SER A 54 4.26 2.31 1.99
N THR A 55 3.23 3.09 2.33
CA THR A 55 3.31 4.08 3.42
C THR A 55 3.47 3.41 4.77
N LEU A 56 2.76 2.31 5.01
CA LEU A 56 2.93 1.46 6.19
C LEU A 56 4.35 0.89 6.31
N LEU A 57 4.89 0.30 5.24
CA LEU A 57 6.26 -0.23 5.24
C LEU A 57 7.28 0.88 5.53
N ASN A 58 7.14 2.03 4.86
CA ASN A 58 7.99 3.19 5.09
C ASN A 58 7.90 3.71 6.54
N LEU A 59 6.75 3.61 7.18
CA LEU A 59 6.55 4.00 8.58
C LEU A 59 7.30 3.07 9.54
N VAL A 60 7.34 1.76 9.23
CA VAL A 60 8.08 0.78 10.04
C VAL A 60 9.59 0.90 9.83
N GLU A 61 10.04 1.26 8.63
CA GLU A 61 11.46 1.48 8.31
C GLU A 61 12.05 2.76 8.95
N ARG A 62 11.20 3.70 9.38
CA ARG A 62 11.62 4.98 9.94
C ARG A 62 11.48 5.02 11.48
N PRO A 63 12.39 5.70 12.19
CA PRO A 63 12.16 6.04 13.59
C PRO A 63 10.92 6.95 13.70
N GLY A 64 10.01 6.62 14.62
CA GLY A 64 8.73 7.36 14.82
C GLY A 64 7.51 6.45 15.02
N MET A 65 7.62 5.14 14.81
CA MET A 65 6.50 4.19 14.97
C MET A 65 5.81 4.26 16.35
N ALA A 66 6.59 4.45 17.42
CA ALA A 66 6.09 4.55 18.78
C ALA A 66 5.44 5.91 19.09
N GLU A 67 5.62 6.89 18.22
CA GLU A 67 5.12 8.25 18.40
C GLU A 67 3.75 8.46 17.74
N VAL A 68 3.28 7.49 16.94
CA VAL A 68 1.95 7.57 16.32
C VAL A 68 0.87 7.65 17.40
N SER A 69 0.01 8.65 17.32
CA SER A 69 -1.09 8.84 18.25
C SER A 69 -2.11 7.72 18.15
N GLU A 70 -2.67 7.33 19.30
CA GLU A 70 -3.64 6.24 19.38
C GLU A 70 -4.86 6.47 18.47
N GLY A 71 -5.31 7.72 18.35
CA GLY A 71 -6.41 8.10 17.48
C GLY A 71 -6.12 7.80 16.01
N VAL A 72 -4.93 8.14 15.53
CA VAL A 72 -4.50 7.88 14.15
C VAL A 72 -4.29 6.38 13.91
N ALA A 73 -3.61 5.68 14.82
CA ALA A 73 -3.44 4.23 14.74
C ALA A 73 -4.79 3.49 14.73
N SER A 74 -5.74 3.92 15.56
CA SER A 74 -7.11 3.37 15.59
C SER A 74 -7.84 3.60 14.27
N ARG A 75 -7.75 4.80 13.69
CA ARG A 75 -8.35 5.13 12.39
C ARG A 75 -7.78 4.26 11.27
N LEU A 76 -6.47 4.08 11.24
CA LEU A 76 -5.79 3.21 10.27
C LEU A 76 -6.24 1.76 10.38
N ARG A 77 -6.34 1.21 11.60
CA ARG A 77 -6.90 -0.13 11.80
C ARG A 77 -8.33 -0.23 11.27
N GLY A 78 -9.16 0.77 11.57
CA GLY A 78 -10.55 0.82 11.13
C GLY A 78 -10.70 0.83 9.61
N SER A 79 -9.86 1.58 8.89
CA SER A 79 -9.91 1.62 7.41
C SER A 79 -9.48 0.29 6.79
N ILE A 80 -8.44 -0.38 7.31
CA ILE A 80 -8.02 -1.71 6.86
C ILE A 80 -9.12 -2.75 7.10
N ILE A 81 -9.76 -2.75 8.28
CA ILE A 81 -10.87 -3.65 8.61
C ILE A 81 -12.03 -3.45 7.64
N THR A 82 -12.42 -2.19 7.40
CA THR A 82 -13.53 -1.84 6.50
C THR A 82 -13.27 -2.30 5.07
N LEU A 83 -12.04 -2.17 4.59
CA LEU A 83 -11.62 -2.60 3.25
C LEU A 83 -11.59 -4.13 3.08
N SER A 84 -11.36 -4.88 4.16
CA SER A 84 -10.94 -6.29 4.11
C SER A 84 -11.86 -7.20 3.28
N SER A 85 -13.18 -7.11 3.43
CA SER A 85 -14.13 -7.97 2.67
C SER A 85 -14.09 -7.66 1.18
N GLY A 86 -14.22 -6.38 0.82
CA GLY A 86 -14.24 -5.94 -0.58
C GLY A 86 -12.92 -6.25 -1.30
N PHE A 87 -11.80 -6.10 -0.60
CA PHE A 87 -10.50 -6.49 -1.12
C PHE A 87 -10.40 -8.01 -1.34
N ALA A 88 -10.78 -8.83 -0.35
CA ALA A 88 -10.74 -10.27 -0.48
C ALA A 88 -11.61 -10.77 -1.65
N GLU A 89 -12.81 -10.22 -1.82
CA GLU A 89 -13.69 -10.51 -2.94
C GLU A 89 -13.04 -10.12 -4.28
N ARG A 90 -12.51 -8.89 -4.39
CA ARG A 90 -11.93 -8.35 -5.62
C ARG A 90 -10.72 -9.14 -6.13
N PHE A 91 -9.94 -9.72 -5.22
CA PHE A 91 -8.70 -10.43 -5.49
C PHE A 91 -8.80 -11.96 -5.35
N THR A 92 -10.00 -12.49 -5.11
CA THR A 92 -10.24 -13.93 -5.11
C THR A 92 -9.83 -14.55 -6.44
N GLY A 93 -8.96 -15.57 -6.38
CA GLY A 93 -8.40 -16.26 -7.55
C GLY A 93 -7.36 -15.46 -8.35
N LYS A 94 -6.99 -14.25 -7.93
CA LYS A 94 -6.01 -13.39 -8.64
C LYS A 94 -4.64 -13.37 -7.96
N LEU A 95 -4.62 -13.41 -6.63
CA LEU A 95 -3.39 -13.46 -5.84
C LEU A 95 -3.04 -14.91 -5.47
N ARG A 96 -1.75 -15.18 -5.24
CA ARG A 96 -1.28 -16.51 -4.85
C ARG A 96 -1.72 -16.86 -3.43
N GLY A 97 -2.18 -18.11 -3.26
CA GLY A 97 -2.59 -18.66 -1.97
C GLY A 97 -3.60 -17.77 -1.25
N ASP A 98 -3.35 -17.53 0.03
CA ASP A 98 -4.22 -16.72 0.89
C ASP A 98 -3.71 -15.29 1.11
N LEU A 99 -2.79 -14.80 0.27
CA LEU A 99 -2.22 -13.45 0.40
C LEU A 99 -3.26 -12.33 0.42
N ARG A 100 -4.42 -12.53 -0.21
CA ARG A 100 -5.53 -11.56 -0.15
C ARG A 100 -6.05 -11.33 1.28
N VAL A 101 -5.96 -12.36 2.13
CA VAL A 101 -6.37 -12.32 3.54
C VAL A 101 -5.16 -12.09 4.43
N THR A 102 -4.09 -12.88 4.27
CA THR A 102 -2.91 -12.81 5.15
C THR A 102 -2.14 -11.50 4.99
N GLY A 103 -2.12 -10.90 3.81
CA GLY A 103 -1.48 -9.61 3.57
C GLY A 103 -2.19 -8.44 4.26
N LEU A 104 -3.52 -8.34 4.16
CA LEU A 104 -4.28 -7.32 4.90
C LEU A 104 -4.31 -7.59 6.40
N ALA A 105 -4.33 -8.87 6.81
CA ALA A 105 -4.19 -9.23 8.22
C ALA A 105 -2.81 -8.82 8.77
N GLY A 106 -1.74 -8.96 7.98
CA GLY A 106 -0.42 -8.45 8.31
C GLY A 106 -0.40 -6.92 8.45
N ALA A 107 -1.03 -6.20 7.50
CA ALA A 107 -1.15 -4.74 7.58
C ALA A 107 -1.90 -4.29 8.84
N LEU A 108 -2.98 -5.01 9.20
CA LEU A 108 -3.72 -4.78 10.43
C LEU A 108 -2.88 -5.07 11.68
N GLY A 109 -2.09 -6.14 11.66
CA GLY A 109 -1.16 -6.50 12.73
C GLY A 109 -0.11 -5.43 12.97
N ILE A 110 0.49 -4.88 11.91
CA ILE A 110 1.41 -3.73 11.99
C ILE A 110 0.69 -2.51 12.55
N ALA A 111 -0.49 -2.17 12.02
CA ALA A 111 -1.27 -1.03 12.49
C ALA A 111 -1.66 -1.15 13.99
N ALA A 112 -1.77 -2.37 14.52
CA ALA A 112 -2.08 -2.63 15.92
C ALA A 112 -0.91 -2.45 16.88
N VAL A 113 0.32 -2.30 16.38
CA VAL A 113 1.51 -2.02 17.20
C VAL A 113 2.02 -0.59 17.06
N LEU A 114 1.45 0.22 16.16
CA LEU A 114 1.74 1.66 16.08
C LEU A 114 1.34 2.38 17.37
N GLY A 115 2.13 3.37 17.76
CA GLY A 115 1.94 4.14 18.99
C GLY A 115 2.30 3.40 20.27
N LYS A 116 2.81 2.16 20.16
CA LYS A 116 3.31 1.39 21.30
C LYS A 116 4.82 1.47 21.40
N THR A 117 5.33 1.49 22.62
CA THR A 117 6.76 1.34 22.89
C THR A 117 7.22 -0.08 22.60
N SER A 118 8.54 -0.28 22.39
CA SER A 118 9.11 -1.63 22.17
C SER A 118 8.75 -2.61 23.30
N GLU A 119 8.71 -2.14 24.55
CA GLU A 119 8.29 -2.95 25.70
C GLU A 119 6.82 -3.38 25.61
N GLN A 120 5.92 -2.45 25.25
CA GLN A 120 4.49 -2.75 25.07
C GLN A 120 4.24 -3.70 23.89
N VAL A 121 5.01 -3.57 22.82
CA VAL A 121 4.94 -4.46 21.66
C VAL A 121 5.39 -5.87 22.05
N THR A 122 6.58 -6.03 22.63
CA THR A 122 7.11 -7.34 23.05
C THR A 122 6.27 -8.03 24.13
N ALA A 123 5.54 -7.26 24.95
CA ALA A 123 4.59 -7.80 25.92
C ALA A 123 3.28 -8.30 25.29
N SER A 124 2.93 -7.85 24.08
CA SER A 124 1.67 -8.19 23.42
C SER A 124 1.81 -9.12 22.22
N GLU A 125 2.96 -9.11 21.53
CA GLU A 125 3.24 -9.95 20.37
C GLU A 125 4.69 -10.46 20.38
N PRO A 126 4.93 -11.74 20.03
CA PRO A 126 6.28 -12.23 19.85
C PRO A 126 6.92 -11.62 18.60
N LEU A 127 8.24 -11.40 18.63
CA LEU A 127 8.99 -10.76 17.54
C LEU A 127 8.80 -11.47 16.19
N ASP A 128 8.84 -12.80 16.19
CA ASP A 128 8.67 -13.62 14.96
C ASP A 128 7.35 -13.31 14.24
N ARG A 129 6.28 -13.04 15.01
CA ARG A 129 4.97 -12.73 14.44
C ARG A 129 4.91 -11.34 13.82
N LEU A 130 5.70 -10.39 14.33
CA LEU A 130 5.82 -9.06 13.71
C LEU A 130 6.59 -9.14 12.39
N LEU A 131 7.61 -10.00 12.33
CA LEU A 131 8.32 -10.29 11.08
C LEU A 131 7.38 -10.95 10.06
N ASP A 132 6.57 -11.92 10.48
CA ASP A 132 5.55 -12.53 9.61
C ASP A 132 4.56 -11.49 9.07
N TYR A 133 4.14 -10.51 9.88
CA TYR A 133 3.26 -9.43 9.42
C TYR A 133 3.94 -8.57 8.35
N LEU A 134 5.20 -8.20 8.56
CA LEU A 134 5.98 -7.44 7.58
C LEU A 134 6.17 -8.20 6.27
N ASP A 135 6.51 -9.49 6.35
CA ASP A 135 6.68 -10.35 5.19
C ASP A 135 5.36 -10.48 4.40
N HIS A 136 4.23 -10.70 5.08
CA HIS A 136 2.93 -10.76 4.42
C HIS A 136 2.55 -9.45 3.72
N VAL A 137 2.85 -8.30 4.32
CA VAL A 137 2.60 -6.98 3.71
C VAL A 137 3.49 -6.76 2.50
N ALA A 138 4.78 -7.06 2.61
CA ALA A 138 5.74 -6.95 1.51
C ALA A 138 5.37 -7.88 0.35
N LEU A 139 5.03 -9.14 0.63
CA LEU A 139 4.58 -10.12 -0.36
C LEU A 139 3.29 -9.68 -1.04
N LEU A 140 2.31 -9.17 -0.27
CA LEU A 140 1.06 -8.66 -0.84
C LEU A 140 1.33 -7.52 -1.83
N LYS A 141 2.16 -6.55 -1.43
CA LYS A 141 2.53 -5.42 -2.29
C LYS A 141 3.15 -5.91 -3.61
N VAL A 142 4.14 -6.79 -3.53
CA VAL A 142 4.84 -7.34 -4.70
C VAL A 142 3.89 -8.10 -5.63
N GLU A 143 2.99 -8.92 -5.08
CA GLU A 143 2.05 -9.69 -5.89
C GLU A 143 1.00 -8.81 -6.57
N ILE A 144 0.53 -7.73 -5.93
CA ILE A 144 -0.35 -6.74 -6.58
C ILE A 144 0.40 -6.03 -7.71
N GLU A 145 1.65 -5.60 -7.50
CA GLU A 145 2.48 -4.98 -8.54
C GLU A 145 2.71 -5.93 -9.72
N ALA A 146 2.99 -7.20 -9.44
CA ALA A 146 3.16 -8.24 -10.45
C ALA A 146 1.87 -8.49 -11.25
N LEU A 147 0.71 -8.49 -10.58
CA LEU A 147 -0.59 -8.59 -11.23
C LEU A 147 -0.81 -7.43 -12.22
N CYS A 148 -0.58 -6.19 -11.77
CA CYS A 148 -0.70 -5.00 -12.61
C CYS A 148 0.24 -5.03 -13.82
N LEU A 149 1.47 -5.50 -13.61
CA LEU A 149 2.44 -5.65 -14.69
C LEU A 149 1.97 -6.68 -15.72
N ARG A 150 1.47 -7.84 -15.27
CA ARG A 150 0.91 -8.88 -16.15
C ARG A 150 -0.25 -8.33 -16.97
N ASP A 151 -1.22 -7.68 -16.34
CA ASP A 151 -2.37 -7.08 -17.04
C ASP A 151 -1.91 -6.08 -18.11
N ARG A 152 -0.90 -5.27 -17.82
CA ARG A 152 -0.35 -4.30 -18.77
C ARG A 152 0.33 -4.99 -19.95
N ILE A 153 1.11 -6.04 -19.70
CA ILE A 153 1.77 -6.84 -20.74
C ILE A 153 0.71 -7.52 -21.61
N GLU A 154 -0.30 -8.15 -21.01
CA GLU A 154 -1.36 -8.85 -21.74
C GLU A 154 -2.15 -7.91 -22.66
N LYS A 155 -2.53 -6.73 -22.16
CA LYS A 155 -3.22 -5.69 -22.94
C LYS A 155 -2.36 -5.18 -24.08
N ARG A 156 -1.09 -4.87 -23.83
CA ARG A 156 -0.15 -4.39 -24.87
C ARG A 156 0.19 -5.47 -25.91
N GLY A 157 0.24 -6.73 -25.49
CA GLY A 157 0.49 -7.87 -26.38
C GLY A 157 -0.74 -8.34 -27.15
N ALA A 158 -1.95 -7.90 -26.80
CA ALA A 158 -3.18 -8.33 -27.46
C ALA A 158 -3.25 -7.93 -28.94
N PRO A 159 -2.90 -6.69 -29.36
CA PRO A 159 -2.85 -6.32 -30.77
C PRO A 159 -1.85 -7.16 -31.56
N LEU A 160 -0.67 -7.42 -30.99
CA LEU A 160 0.35 -8.25 -31.64
C LEU A 160 -0.15 -9.69 -31.81
N ARG A 161 -0.77 -10.28 -30.78
CA ARG A 161 -1.38 -11.62 -30.88
C ARG A 161 -2.52 -11.67 -31.89
N ALA A 162 -3.36 -10.63 -31.97
CA ALA A 162 -4.42 -10.53 -32.97
C ALA A 162 -3.86 -10.44 -34.39
N MET A 163 -2.79 -9.66 -34.60
CA MET A 163 -2.09 -9.56 -35.87
C MET A 163 -1.43 -10.89 -36.27
N LEU A 164 -0.76 -11.58 -35.34
CA LEU A 164 -0.17 -12.88 -35.61
C LEU A 164 -1.24 -13.96 -35.90
N ALA A 165 -2.36 -13.93 -35.18
CA ALA A 165 -3.48 -14.83 -35.43
C ALA A 165 -4.12 -14.60 -36.81
N SER A 166 -4.26 -13.35 -37.27
CA SER A 166 -4.79 -13.06 -38.61
C SER A 166 -3.82 -13.48 -39.73
N LEU A 167 -2.51 -13.32 -39.54
CA LEU A 167 -1.50 -13.79 -40.48
C LEU A 167 -1.52 -15.33 -40.61
N ASN A 168 -1.61 -16.06 -39.49
CA ASN A 168 -1.74 -17.52 -39.50
C ASN A 168 -3.06 -17.98 -40.14
N ALA A 169 -4.18 -17.29 -39.90
CA ALA A 169 -5.46 -17.61 -40.53
C ALA A 169 -5.40 -17.43 -42.06
N THR A 170 -4.64 -16.46 -42.55
CA THR A 170 -4.45 -16.21 -43.99
C THR A 170 -3.58 -17.28 -44.65
N GLN A 171 -2.60 -17.85 -43.93
CA GLN A 171 -1.74 -18.94 -44.41
C GLN A 171 -2.42 -20.33 -44.38
N HIS A 172 -3.54 -20.48 -43.67
CA HIS A 172 -4.34 -21.71 -43.64
C HIS A 172 -5.68 -21.57 -44.35
N ALA A 173 -5.92 -20.44 -45.04
CA ALA A 173 -7.03 -20.36 -45.97
C ALA A 173 -6.78 -21.41 -47.08
N PRO A 174 -7.62 -22.45 -47.21
CA PRO A 174 -7.46 -23.41 -48.29
C PRO A 174 -7.49 -22.63 -49.59
N HIS A 175 -6.50 -22.86 -50.46
CA HIS A 175 -6.52 -22.37 -51.83
C HIS A 175 -7.87 -22.73 -52.45
N GLN A 176 -8.82 -21.80 -52.46
CA GLN A 176 -10.00 -21.91 -53.29
C GLN A 176 -9.47 -21.80 -54.72
N GLU A 177 -9.35 -22.96 -55.36
CA GLU A 177 -9.18 -23.06 -56.79
C GLU A 177 -10.24 -22.19 -57.45
N ALA A 178 -9.81 -21.07 -58.03
CA ALA A 178 -10.65 -20.23 -58.86
C ALA A 178 -10.96 -21.02 -60.13
N THR A 179 -12.08 -21.75 -60.14
CA THR A 179 -12.65 -22.29 -61.37
C THR A 179 -13.22 -21.12 -62.17
N VAL A 180 -12.45 -20.68 -63.16
CA VAL A 180 -12.89 -19.72 -64.18
C VAL A 180 -13.77 -20.47 -65.18
N HIS A 181 -15.02 -20.04 -65.33
CA HIS A 181 -15.94 -20.45 -66.39
C HIS A 181 -15.86 -19.50 -67.58
#